data_AF-A0A6D2JI77-F1
#
_entry.id   AF-A0A6D2JI77-F1
#
_cell.length_a   1.000
_cell.length_b   1.000
_cell.length_c   1.000
_cell.angle_alpha   90.00
_cell.angle_beta   90.00
_cell.angle_gamma   90.00
#
_symmetry.space_group_name_H-M   'P 1'
#
loop_
_entity.id
_entity.type
_entity.pdbx_description
1 polymer ?
#
loop_
_entity_poly.entity_id
_entity_poly.type
_entity_poly.pdbx_seq_one_letter_code
_entity_poly.pdbx_strand_id
1 'polypeptide(L)'
;MKNWRRGGTRGCDDGVHVTRDGTVEERDNYPFDKFTHERIAGVPEQKGPGDCGVYCLKYIECHATGNAFSASSLCNKNIKAIRSRYACDIFKETDCKGPRIRDWDGLDPFDGRC
;
A
#
# COMPACT_ATOMS: atom_id res chain seq x y z
N MET A 1 5.72 -9.34 -36.48
CA MET A 1 4.95 -8.50 -37.44
C MET A 1 3.66 -8.06 -36.76
N LYS A 2 3.46 -6.74 -36.68
CA LYS A 2 2.17 -6.01 -36.54
C LYS A 2 1.39 -6.26 -35.24
N ASN A 3 0.77 -5.31 -34.54
CA ASN A 3 0.63 -3.85 -34.51
C ASN A 3 -0.37 -3.62 -33.36
N TRP A 4 -0.24 -2.57 -32.54
CA TRP A 4 -1.45 -1.94 -31.98
C TRP A 4 -1.31 -0.41 -32.03
N ARG A 5 -2.31 0.20 -32.68
CA ARG A 5 -2.44 1.63 -32.98
C ARG A 5 -2.76 2.46 -31.73
N ARG A 6 -2.26 3.69 -31.69
CA ARG A 6 -2.78 4.79 -30.86
C ARG A 6 -4.09 5.34 -31.45
N GLY A 7 -4.99 5.84 -30.59
CA GLY A 7 -5.88 6.97 -30.95
C GLY A 7 -7.22 7.10 -30.21
N GLY A 8 -7.45 8.31 -29.65
CA GLY A 8 -8.79 8.92 -29.38
C GLY A 8 -9.07 9.19 -27.89
N THR A 9 -8.86 10.36 -27.25
CA THR A 9 -9.30 11.79 -27.38
C THR A 9 -10.48 12.21 -26.48
N ARG A 10 -10.18 13.20 -25.63
CA ARG A 10 -10.99 14.33 -25.10
C ARG A 10 -11.89 14.16 -23.86
N GLY A 11 -11.62 15.01 -22.88
CA GLY A 11 -12.54 15.49 -21.84
C GLY A 11 -11.79 16.42 -20.88
N CYS A 12 -12.15 17.70 -20.86
CA CYS A 12 -11.52 18.79 -20.10
C CYS A 12 -12.06 18.79 -18.66
N ASP A 13 -11.22 19.06 -17.65
CA ASP A 13 -11.66 19.67 -16.39
C ASP A 13 -10.50 20.43 -15.73
N ASP A 14 -10.79 21.69 -15.39
CA ASP A 14 -9.90 22.66 -14.77
C ASP A 14 -9.74 22.36 -13.27
N GLY A 15 -8.53 22.00 -12.86
CA GLY A 15 -8.20 21.88 -11.44
C GLY A 15 -6.74 21.49 -11.27
N VAL A 16 -5.96 22.33 -10.60
CA VAL A 16 -4.57 22.01 -10.21
C VAL A 16 -4.61 20.78 -9.32
N HIS A 17 -4.36 19.62 -9.92
CA HIS A 17 -3.92 18.43 -9.23
C HIS A 17 -2.42 18.36 -9.44
N VAL A 18 -1.66 18.49 -8.35
CA VAL A 18 -0.24 18.16 -8.33
C VAL A 18 -0.17 16.65 -8.51
N THR A 19 -0.13 16.21 -9.76
CA THR A 19 0.09 14.82 -10.06
C THR A 19 1.61 14.62 -10.04
N ARG A 20 2.06 13.75 -9.13
CA ARG A 20 3.46 13.35 -9.01
C ARG A 20 3.83 12.32 -10.10
N ASP A 21 3.20 12.42 -11.26
CA ASP A 21 3.51 11.66 -12.46
C ASP A 21 4.02 12.65 -13.51
N GLY A 22 5.31 12.57 -13.83
CA GLY A 22 5.86 13.31 -14.95
C GLY A 22 5.07 13.01 -16.22
N THR A 23 5.05 13.97 -17.14
CA THR A 23 4.58 13.78 -18.51
C THR A 23 5.24 12.53 -19.11
N VAL A 24 4.58 11.87 -20.07
CA VAL A 24 5.11 10.65 -20.71
C VAL A 24 6.55 10.83 -21.21
N GLU A 25 6.88 12.04 -21.67
CA GLU A 25 8.22 12.45 -22.14
C GLU A 25 9.26 12.58 -20.99
N GLU A 26 8.82 12.87 -19.76
CA GLU A 26 9.69 12.90 -18.57
C GLU A 26 9.99 11.49 -18.02
N ARG A 27 9.16 10.49 -18.37
CA ARG A 27 9.39 9.10 -17.98
C ARG A 27 10.68 8.53 -18.59
N ASP A 28 11.07 9.03 -19.76
CA ASP A 28 12.31 8.65 -20.45
C ASP A 28 13.57 9.27 -19.81
N ASN A 29 13.40 10.28 -18.94
CA ASN A 29 14.47 10.87 -18.13
C ASN A 29 14.59 10.23 -16.73
N TYR A 30 13.79 9.20 -16.41
CA TYR A 30 13.96 8.51 -15.13
C TYR A 30 15.32 7.83 -15.12
N PRO A 31 16.16 8.03 -14.08
CA PRO A 31 17.46 7.38 -14.02
C PRO A 31 17.26 5.87 -14.12
N PHE A 32 17.92 5.25 -15.10
CA PHE A 32 17.98 3.79 -15.26
C PHE A 32 18.85 3.11 -14.20
N ASP A 33 19.08 3.79 -13.07
CA ASP A 33 19.77 3.21 -11.94
C ASP A 33 19.04 1.94 -11.51
N LYS A 34 19.82 0.89 -11.28
CA LYS A 34 19.26 -0.39 -10.86
C LYS A 34 18.67 -0.23 -9.48
N PHE A 35 17.46 -0.74 -9.29
CA PHE A 35 16.91 -0.90 -7.95
C PHE A 35 17.85 -1.74 -7.09
N THR A 36 18.11 -1.25 -5.89
CA THR A 36 18.78 -2.00 -4.84
C THR A 36 17.74 -2.80 -4.06
N HIS A 37 18.18 -3.89 -3.43
CA HIS A 37 17.34 -4.66 -2.52
C HIS A 37 18.09 -4.85 -1.21
N GLU A 38 17.36 -4.72 -0.10
CA GLU A 38 17.90 -4.92 1.23
C GLU A 38 16.97 -5.84 2.03
N ARG A 39 17.58 -6.70 2.85
CA ARG A 39 16.88 -7.48 3.88
C ARG A 39 17.44 -7.07 5.22
N ILE A 40 16.67 -6.30 5.97
CA ILE A 40 17.09 -5.79 7.27
C ILE A 40 17.01 -6.91 8.32
N ALA A 41 18.12 -7.13 9.03
CA ALA A 41 18.19 -8.05 10.16
C ALA A 41 17.93 -7.32 11.49
N GLY A 42 17.53 -8.07 12.52
CA GLY A 42 17.35 -7.53 13.88
C GLY A 42 16.08 -6.70 14.08
N VAL A 43 15.20 -6.66 13.08
CA VAL A 43 13.86 -6.07 13.23
C VAL A 43 12.95 -6.97 14.06
N PRO A 44 11.99 -6.40 14.82
CA PRO A 44 10.97 -7.17 15.49
C PRO A 44 10.26 -8.14 14.55
N GLU A 45 10.27 -9.42 14.92
CA GLU A 45 9.55 -10.47 14.20
C GLU A 45 8.30 -10.88 14.99
N GLN A 46 7.22 -11.09 14.27
CA GLN A 46 6.03 -11.69 14.84
C GLN A 46 6.27 -13.18 15.11
N LYS A 47 6.13 -13.60 16.37
CA LYS A 47 6.29 -15.02 16.76
C LYS A 47 4.98 -15.83 16.80
N GLY A 48 3.83 -15.16 16.96
CA GLY A 48 2.50 -15.80 16.95
C GLY A 48 1.75 -15.56 15.64
N PRO A 49 0.55 -16.12 15.42
CA PRO A 49 -0.29 -15.82 14.25
C PRO A 49 -1.07 -14.50 14.40
N GLY A 50 -1.56 -13.94 13.29
CA GLY A 50 -2.63 -12.93 13.29
C GLY A 50 -2.25 -11.44 13.27
N ASP A 51 -0.97 -11.09 13.34
CA ASP A 51 -0.48 -9.70 13.40
C ASP A 51 0.49 -9.32 12.26
N CYS A 52 0.64 -10.13 11.21
CA CYS A 52 1.67 -9.90 10.18
C CYS A 52 1.44 -8.58 9.43
N GLY A 53 0.17 -8.25 9.16
CA GLY A 53 -0.21 -6.95 8.62
C GLY A 53 0.13 -5.79 9.55
N VAL A 54 -0.01 -5.96 10.87
CA VAL A 54 0.34 -4.93 11.86
C VAL A 54 1.84 -4.69 11.90
N TYR A 55 2.66 -5.75 11.88
CA TYR A 55 4.12 -5.64 11.80
C TYR A 55 4.56 -4.95 10.50
N CYS A 56 3.96 -5.33 9.37
CA CYS A 56 4.24 -4.72 8.07
C CYS A 56 3.93 -3.22 8.05
N LEU A 57 2.72 -2.84 8.46
CA LEU A 57 2.32 -1.43 8.52
C LEU A 57 3.19 -0.63 9.48
N LYS A 58 3.56 -1.21 10.62
CA LYS A 58 4.43 -0.52 11.57
C LYS A 58 5.84 -0.30 11.03
N TYR A 59 6.38 -1.28 10.32
CA TYR A 59 7.66 -1.12 9.64
C TYR A 59 7.62 0.02 8.61
N ILE A 60 6.58 0.07 7.77
CA ILE A 60 6.39 1.14 6.79
C ILE A 60 6.27 2.51 7.48
N GLU A 61 5.46 2.62 8.54
CA GLU A 61 5.30 3.86 9.33
C GLU A 61 6.64 4.33 9.90
N CYS A 62 7.39 3.42 10.54
CA CYS A 62 8.71 3.72 11.09
C CYS A 62 9.68 4.18 10.00
N HIS A 63 9.74 3.47 8.87
CA HIS A 63 10.63 3.80 7.76
C HIS A 63 10.29 5.17 7.13
N ALA A 64 9.00 5.43 6.88
CA ALA A 64 8.54 6.71 6.32
C ALA A 64 8.78 7.90 7.26
N THR A 65 8.77 7.67 8.57
CA THR A 65 9.01 8.71 9.59
C THR A 65 10.48 8.82 10.02
N GLY A 66 11.37 7.98 9.49
CA GLY A 66 12.79 7.93 9.89
C GLY A 66 13.03 7.35 11.30
N ASN A 67 12.03 6.70 11.88
CA ASN A 67 12.13 6.07 13.20
C ASN A 67 12.62 4.63 13.09
N ALA A 68 13.41 4.18 14.08
CA ALA A 68 13.82 2.78 14.15
C ALA A 68 12.62 1.87 14.47
N PHE A 69 12.45 0.82 13.66
CA PHE A 69 11.51 -0.25 13.99
C PHE A 69 12.12 -1.18 15.03
N SER A 70 11.77 -0.96 16.29
CA SER A 70 12.33 -1.66 17.45
C SER A 70 11.24 -2.32 18.30
N ALA A 71 11.62 -3.17 19.25
CA ALA A 71 10.68 -3.83 20.15
C ALA A 71 9.89 -2.85 21.03
N SER A 72 10.35 -1.59 21.21
CA SER A 72 9.55 -0.58 21.90
C SER A 72 8.46 0.02 21.00
N SER A 73 8.68 0.06 19.68
CA SER A 73 7.71 0.54 18.71
C SER A 73 6.52 -0.41 18.54
N LEU A 74 6.75 -1.72 18.69
CA LEU A 74 5.74 -2.76 18.63
C LEU A 74 6.10 -3.90 19.59
N CYS A 75 5.22 -4.14 20.57
CA CYS A 75 5.36 -5.21 21.55
C CYS A 75 3.99 -5.79 21.92
N ASN A 76 3.99 -6.96 22.56
CA ASN A 76 2.75 -7.63 22.97
C ASN A 76 1.85 -6.76 23.87
N LYS A 77 2.41 -5.78 24.60
CA LYS A 77 1.63 -4.88 25.46
C LYS A 77 0.84 -3.84 24.64
N ASN A 78 1.42 -3.30 23.56
CA ASN A 78 0.80 -2.22 22.78
C ASN A 78 0.17 -2.68 21.45
N ILE A 79 0.41 -3.92 21.02
CA ILE A 79 -0.03 -4.43 19.71
C ILE A 79 -1.54 -4.35 19.51
N LYS A 80 -2.34 -4.58 20.55
CA LYS A 80 -3.80 -4.45 20.48
C LYS A 80 -4.23 -3.02 20.16
N ALA A 81 -3.60 -2.03 20.81
CA ALA A 81 -3.90 -0.62 20.58
C ALA A 81 -3.46 -0.19 19.18
N ILE A 82 -2.29 -0.62 18.72
CA ILE A 82 -1.79 -0.33 17.37
C ILE A 82 -2.70 -0.95 16.31
N ARG A 83 -3.11 -2.21 16.49
CA ARG A 83 -4.05 -2.90 15.59
C ARG A 83 -5.37 -2.14 15.47
N SER A 84 -5.96 -1.75 16.60
CA SER A 84 -7.19 -0.95 16.59
C SER A 84 -6.99 0.40 15.91
N ARG A 85 -5.86 1.07 16.15
CA ARG A 85 -5.57 2.35 15.50
C ARG A 85 -5.47 2.22 13.99
N TYR A 86 -4.71 1.27 13.46
CA TYR A 86 -4.65 1.05 12.01
C TYR A 86 -6.00 0.67 11.42
N ALA A 87 -6.79 -0.17 12.10
CA ALA A 87 -8.13 -0.49 11.64
C ALA A 87 -9.02 0.77 11.55
N CYS A 88 -8.98 1.64 12.56
CA CYS A 88 -9.69 2.92 12.54
C CYS A 88 -9.19 3.84 11.42
N ASP A 89 -7.87 3.99 11.27
CA ASP A 89 -7.26 4.86 10.26
C ASP A 89 -7.61 4.38 8.84
N ILE A 90 -7.51 3.07 8.57
CA ILE A 90 -7.90 2.46 7.28
C ILE A 90 -9.39 2.64 7.03
N PHE A 91 -10.24 2.35 8.02
CA PHE A 91 -11.69 2.50 7.87
C PHE A 91 -12.09 3.94 7.55
N LYS A 92 -11.47 4.91 8.25
CA LYS A 92 -11.70 6.33 8.02
C LYS A 92 -11.23 6.77 6.63
N GLU A 93 -10.06 6.32 6.20
CA GLU A 93 -9.45 6.74 4.92
C GLU A 93 -10.19 6.15 3.72
N THR A 94 -10.59 4.88 3.82
CA THR A 94 -11.19 4.17 2.69
C THR A 94 -12.69 4.40 2.56
N ASP A 95 -13.35 4.95 3.61
CA ASP A 95 -14.80 4.86 3.86
C ASP A 95 -15.37 3.48 3.51
N CYS A 96 -14.56 2.42 3.67
CA CYS A 96 -14.90 1.07 3.28
C CYS A 96 -15.87 0.50 4.31
N LYS A 97 -17.12 0.89 4.14
CA LYS A 97 -18.29 0.19 4.66
C LYS A 97 -18.40 -1.00 3.75
N GLY A 98 -17.79 -2.13 4.16
CA GLY A 98 -17.90 -3.39 3.44
C GLY A 98 -19.34 -3.64 2.94
N PRO A 99 -19.53 -4.48 1.93
CA PRO A 99 -20.80 -4.58 1.22
C PRO A 99 -21.99 -4.71 2.19
N ARG A 100 -23.08 -3.99 1.91
CA ARG A 100 -24.29 -3.94 2.77
C ARG A 100 -24.81 -5.34 3.12
N ILE A 101 -24.59 -6.28 2.22
CA ILE A 101 -24.77 -7.72 2.41
C ILE A 101 -23.36 -8.29 2.51
N ARG A 102 -23.11 -9.16 3.50
CA ARG A 102 -21.84 -9.88 3.63
C ARG A 102 -21.75 -10.97 2.55
N ASP A 103 -21.76 -10.53 1.31
CA ASP A 103 -21.53 -11.35 0.14
C ASP A 103 -20.05 -11.25 -0.19
N TRP A 104 -19.33 -12.31 0.19
CA TRP A 104 -17.89 -12.41 -0.03
C TRP A 104 -17.56 -13.15 -1.33
N ASP A 105 -18.59 -13.61 -2.05
CA ASP A 105 -18.45 -14.26 -3.34
C ASP A 105 -17.96 -13.26 -4.40
N GLY A 106 -16.83 -13.55 -5.03
CA GLY A 106 -16.30 -12.75 -6.13
C GLY A 106 -15.48 -11.54 -5.69
N LEU A 107 -15.18 -11.40 -4.39
CA LEU A 107 -14.27 -10.36 -3.89
C LEU A 107 -12.81 -10.83 -3.83
N ASP A 108 -12.55 -12.14 -3.77
CA ASP A 108 -11.18 -12.65 -3.85
C ASP A 108 -10.79 -12.80 -5.35
N PRO A 109 -9.69 -12.18 -5.80
CA PRO A 109 -9.21 -12.32 -7.16
C PRO A 109 -8.94 -13.77 -7.59
N PHE A 110 -8.84 -14.69 -6.64
CA PHE A 110 -8.59 -16.12 -6.86
C PHE A 110 -9.85 -16.99 -6.85
N ASP A 111 -11.05 -16.38 -6.86
CA ASP A 111 -12.35 -17.07 -6.77
C ASP A 111 -12.71 -17.92 -8.00
N GLY A 112 -11.81 -18.06 -8.97
CA GLY A 112 -11.97 -18.92 -10.14
C GLY A 112 -13.15 -18.53 -11.05
N ARG A 113 -13.69 -17.32 -10.90
CA ARG A 113 -14.82 -16.77 -11.68
C ARG A 113 -14.38 -15.73 -12.73
N CYS A 114 -13.20 -15.92 -13.33
CA CYS A 114 -12.74 -15.16 -14.50
C CYS A 114 -12.92 -15.94 -15.80
#